data_AF-A0A977KWC3-F1
#
_entry.id   AF-A0A977KWC3-F1
#
_cell.length_a   1.000
_cell.length_b   1.000
_cell.length_c   1.000
_cell.angle_alpha   90.00
_cell.angle_beta   90.00
_cell.angle_gamma   90.00
#
_symmetry.space_group_name_H-M   'P 1'
#
loop_
_entity.id
_entity.type
_entity.pdbx_description
1 polymer ?
#
loop_
_entity_poly.entity_id
_entity_poly.type
_entity_poly.pdbx_seq_one_letter_code
_entity_poly.pdbx_strand_id
1 'polypeptide(L)'
;MTQVSKGEIGEIVVGHKDRLCRFGFDFVEWFCHLHDCKITVINNSKLSPQEELMHDFMSIMHCFSSKLHFLRAYKKKIEDEQNISTIDPTTKQCESL
;
A
#
# COMPACT_ATOMS: atom_id res chain seq x y z
N MET A 1 8.45 -14.16 -5.29
CA MET A 1 9.52 -14.26 -4.27
C MET A 1 9.57 -15.61 -3.57
N THR A 2 8.45 -16.28 -3.29
CA THR A 2 8.47 -17.62 -2.65
C THR A 2 9.24 -18.67 -3.46
N GLN A 3 9.16 -18.64 -4.80
CA GLN A 3 9.90 -19.57 -5.68
C GLN A 3 11.41 -19.26 -5.69
N VAL A 4 11.79 -17.98 -5.64
CA VAL A 4 13.18 -17.54 -5.45
C VAL A 4 13.72 -18.06 -4.11
N SER A 5 12.93 -17.91 -3.04
CA SER A 5 13.31 -18.41 -1.70
C SER A 5 13.54 -19.92 -1.64
N LYS A 6 12.92 -20.68 -2.55
CA LYS A 6 13.09 -22.13 -2.67
C LYS A 6 14.24 -22.53 -3.60
N GLY A 7 14.91 -21.58 -4.24
CA GLY A 7 15.96 -21.82 -5.23
C GLY A 7 15.45 -22.40 -6.55
N GLU A 8 14.15 -22.28 -6.83
CA GLU A 8 13.54 -22.83 -8.06
C GLU A 8 13.77 -21.94 -9.28
N ILE A 9 14.24 -20.71 -9.09
CA ILE A 9 14.45 -19.71 -10.14
C ILE A 9 15.91 -19.26 -10.09
N GLY A 10 16.64 -19.45 -11.20
CA GLY A 10 18.04 -19.00 -11.35
C GLY A 10 18.20 -17.60 -11.94
N GLU A 11 17.23 -17.11 -12.72
CA GLU A 11 17.31 -15.77 -13.32
C GLU A 11 15.92 -15.15 -13.49
N ILE A 12 15.79 -13.87 -13.14
CA ILE A 12 14.63 -13.03 -13.38
C ILE A 12 15.01 -11.97 -14.42
N VAL A 13 14.29 -11.98 -15.53
CA VAL A 13 14.49 -11.01 -16.61
C VAL A 13 13.35 -9.99 -16.60
N VAL A 14 13.69 -8.71 -16.50
CA VAL A 14 12.70 -7.62 -16.41
C VAL A 14 12.97 -6.57 -17.47
N GLY A 15 11.92 -5.97 -18.04
CA GLY A 15 12.07 -4.90 -19.03
C GLY A 15 12.63 -3.60 -18.45
N HIS A 16 12.35 -3.32 -17.17
CA HIS A 16 12.74 -2.10 -16.46
C HIS A 16 12.81 -2.37 -14.96
N LYS A 17 13.68 -1.65 -14.23
CA LYS A 17 13.80 -1.79 -12.77
C LYS A 17 12.48 -1.52 -12.06
N ASP A 18 11.78 -0.48 -12.48
CA ASP A 18 10.50 -0.08 -11.92
C ASP A 18 9.39 -1.12 -12.12
N ARG A 19 9.53 -2.06 -13.06
CA ARG A 19 8.57 -3.15 -13.26
C ARG A 19 8.72 -4.27 -12.22
N LEU A 20 9.92 -4.42 -11.67
CA LEU A 20 10.16 -5.36 -10.58
C LEU A 20 9.79 -4.72 -9.24
N CYS A 21 10.25 -3.50 -9.01
CA CYS A 21 9.95 -2.77 -7.79
C CYS A 21 10.12 -1.25 -7.97
N ARG A 22 9.18 -0.46 -7.46
CA ARG A 22 9.29 1.02 -7.40
C ARG A 22 10.23 1.51 -6.29
N PHE A 23 10.34 0.76 -5.19
CA PHE A 23 11.20 1.13 -4.04
C PHE A 23 11.89 -0.09 -3.44
N GLY A 24 13.13 0.06 -2.98
CA GLY A 24 13.85 -1.06 -2.39
C GLY A 24 14.24 -2.11 -3.44
N PHE A 25 14.55 -1.69 -4.67
CA PHE A 25 15.17 -2.56 -5.66
C PHE A 25 16.44 -3.21 -5.09
N ASP A 26 17.26 -2.46 -4.36
CA ASP A 26 18.48 -2.95 -3.70
C ASP A 26 18.19 -4.09 -2.72
N PHE A 27 17.08 -4.02 -1.99
CA PHE A 27 16.65 -5.11 -1.10
C PHE A 27 16.23 -6.34 -1.89
N VAL A 28 15.50 -6.14 -2.99
CA VAL A 28 15.07 -7.25 -3.87
C VAL A 28 16.27 -7.90 -4.55
N GLU A 29 17.24 -7.11 -5.01
CA GLU A 29 18.49 -7.59 -5.60
C GLU A 29 19.32 -8.37 -4.59
N TRP A 30 19.48 -7.84 -3.38
CA TRP A 30 20.12 -8.54 -2.27
C TRP A 30 19.42 -9.87 -1.93
N PHE A 31 18.09 -9.86 -1.85
CA PHE A 31 17.30 -11.06 -1.56
C PHE A 31 17.45 -12.11 -2.66
N CYS A 32 17.42 -11.70 -3.93
CA CYS A 32 17.62 -12.61 -5.05
C CYS A 32 19.05 -13.18 -5.07
N HIS A 33 20.07 -12.37 -4.80
CA HIS A 33 21.45 -12.82 -4.67
C HIS A 33 21.64 -13.83 -3.53
N LEU A 34 20.95 -13.67 -2.41
CA LEU A 34 21.00 -14.60 -1.29
C LEU A 34 20.52 -16.01 -1.67
N HIS A 35 19.69 -16.12 -2.71
CA HIS A 35 19.11 -17.37 -3.19
C HIS A 35 19.66 -17.78 -4.57
N ASP A 36 20.87 -17.34 -4.93
CA ASP A 36 21.53 -17.65 -6.22
C ASP A 36 20.68 -17.28 -7.46
N CYS A 37 19.79 -16.30 -7.31
CA CYS A 37 18.94 -15.80 -8.39
C CYS A 37 19.48 -14.48 -8.92
N LYS A 38 19.76 -14.42 -10.22
CA LYS A 38 20.22 -13.19 -10.88
C LYS A 38 19.05 -12.35 -11.39
N ILE A 39 19.16 -11.03 -11.35
CA ILE A 39 18.21 -10.13 -11.99
C ILE A 39 18.87 -9.47 -13.20
N THR A 40 18.27 -9.62 -14.39
CA THR A 40 18.74 -9.00 -15.63
C THR A 40 17.69 -8.03 -16.15
N VAL A 41 18.08 -6.77 -16.38
CA VAL A 41 17.17 -5.72 -16.86
C VAL A 41 17.39 -5.46 -18.35
N ILE A 42 16.41 -5.80 -19.18
CA ILE A 42 16.39 -5.57 -20.63
C ILE A 42 15.63 -4.28 -20.90
N ASN A 43 16.35 -3.16 -20.91
CA ASN A 43 15.80 -1.81 -21.09
C ASN A 43 14.95 -1.68 -22.38
N ASN A 44 13.64 -1.92 -22.28
CA ASN A 44 12.73 -2.00 -23.42
C ASN A 44 11.45 -1.19 -23.10
N SER A 45 11.54 0.15 -23.18
CA SER A 45 10.42 1.05 -22.86
C SER A 45 9.51 1.28 -24.07
N LYS A 46 8.19 1.21 -23.84
CA LYS A 46 7.14 1.67 -24.78
C LYS A 46 6.51 3.03 -24.38
N LEU A 47 6.66 3.44 -23.13
CA LEU A 47 6.16 4.70 -22.54
C LEU A 47 7.32 5.57 -22.08
N SER A 48 7.11 6.89 -21.96
CA SER A 48 8.17 7.76 -21.47
C SER A 48 8.45 7.49 -19.99
N PRO A 49 9.72 7.51 -19.53
CA PRO A 49 10.06 7.34 -18.11
C PRO A 49 9.31 8.31 -17.19
N GLN A 50 8.97 9.51 -17.68
CA GLN A 50 8.25 10.55 -16.96
C GLN A 50 6.81 10.15 -16.66
N GLU A 51 6.10 9.57 -17.64
CA GLU A 51 4.72 9.12 -17.46
C GLU A 51 4.61 7.96 -16.46
N GLU A 52 5.54 7.01 -16.53
CA GLU A 52 5.57 5.88 -15.58
C GLU A 52 5.78 6.38 -14.14
N LEU A 53 6.72 7.30 -13.94
CA LEU A 53 6.99 7.89 -12.64
C LEU A 53 5.78 8.66 -12.10
N MET A 54 5.11 9.44 -12.95
CA MET A 54 3.95 10.23 -12.52
C MET A 54 2.77 9.33 -12.14
N HIS A 55 2.58 8.22 -12.84
CA HIS A 55 1.56 7.23 -12.50
C HIS A 55 1.80 6.61 -11.12
N ASP A 56 3.05 6.32 -10.78
CA ASP A 56 3.40 5.79 -9.45
C ASP A 56 3.19 6.78 -8.34
N PHE A 57 3.60 8.02 -8.58
CA PHE A 57 3.39 9.10 -7.65
C PHE A 57 1.90 9.28 -7.32
N MET A 58 1.04 9.28 -8.35
CA MET A 58 -0.41 9.35 -8.15
C MET A 58 -0.95 8.16 -7.37
N SER A 59 -0.43 6.95 -7.63
CA SER A 59 -0.83 5.74 -6.92
C SER A 59 -0.50 5.82 -5.42
N ILE A 60 0.71 6.29 -5.09
CA ILE A 60 1.17 6.49 -3.71
C ILE A 60 0.32 7.57 -3.03
N MET A 61 0.14 8.73 -3.68
CA MET A 61 -0.66 9.83 -3.16
C MET A 61 -2.11 9.39 -2.89
N HIS A 62 -2.70 8.62 -3.79
CA HIS A 62 -4.05 8.11 -3.64
C HIS A 62 -4.16 7.18 -2.42
N CYS A 63 -3.21 6.26 -2.23
CA CYS A 63 -3.19 5.37 -1.07
C CYS A 63 -3.13 6.16 0.26
N PHE A 64 -2.22 7.13 0.35
CA PHE A 64 -2.11 7.99 1.52
C PHE A 64 -3.32 8.87 1.76
N SER A 65 -3.90 9.43 0.70
CA SER A 65 -5.12 10.24 0.77
C SER A 65 -6.27 9.41 1.33
N SER A 66 -6.51 8.22 0.77
CA SER A 66 -7.54 7.29 1.24
C SER A 66 -7.34 6.89 2.71
N LYS A 67 -6.10 6.60 3.12
CA LYS A 67 -5.78 6.29 4.52
C LYS A 67 -6.02 7.48 5.46
N LEU A 68 -5.66 8.69 5.04
CA LEU A 68 -5.91 9.91 5.82
C LEU A 68 -7.41 10.20 5.94
N HIS A 69 -8.17 10.03 4.85
CA HIS A 69 -9.63 10.15 4.86
C HIS A 69 -10.26 9.16 5.84
N PHE A 70 -9.82 7.90 5.83
CA PHE A 70 -10.27 6.89 6.79
C PHE A 70 -9.97 7.30 8.23
N LEU A 71 -8.75 7.77 8.53
CA LEU A 71 -8.38 8.19 9.88
C LEU A 71 -9.22 9.38 10.37
N ARG A 72 -9.51 10.36 9.50
CA ARG A 72 -10.40 11.49 9.83
C ARG A 72 -11.83 11.02 10.11
N ALA A 73 -12.36 10.12 9.29
CA ALA A 73 -13.69 9.56 9.50
C ALA A 73 -13.76 8.73 10.79
N TYR A 74 -12.71 7.96 11.09
CA TYR A 74 -12.62 7.15 12.30
C TYR A 74 -12.54 8.01 13.57
N LYS A 75 -11.72 9.07 13.57
CA LYS A 75 -11.64 10.05 14.67
C LYS A 75 -13.01 10.69 14.92
N LYS A 76 -13.70 11.10 13.85
CA LYS A 76 -15.05 11.69 13.95
C LYS A 76 -16.04 10.69 14.56
N LYS A 77 -16.05 9.43 14.13
CA LYS A 77 -16.92 8.39 14.72
C LYS A 77 -16.67 8.19 16.21
N ILE A 78 -15.40 8.17 16.64
CA ILE A 78 -15.06 8.06 18.07
C ILE A 78 -15.57 9.28 18.84
N GLU A 79 -15.40 10.49 18.30
CA GLU A 79 -15.91 11.72 18.93
C GLU A 79 -17.44 11.72 19.01
N ASP A 80 -18.14 11.25 17.96
CA ASP A 80 -19.60 11.13 17.93
C ASP A 80 -20.09 10.07 18.95
N GLU A 81 -19.44 8.90 19.03
CA GLU A 81 -19.77 7.83 20.00
C GLU A 81 -19.51 8.24 21.46
N GLN A 82 -18.43 8.97 21.73
CA GLN A 82 -18.14 9.49 23.07
C GLN A 82 -19.18 10.52 23.51
N ASN A 83 -19.59 11.42 22.61
CA ASN A 83 -20.64 12.39 22.91
C ASN A 83 -22.00 11.71 23.21
N ILE A 84 -22.34 10.61 22.55
CA ILE A 84 -23.56 9.84 22.81
C ILE A 84 -23.50 9.14 24.18
N SER A 85 -22.34 8.63 24.60
CA SER A 85 -22.19 7.97 25.92
C SER A 85 -22.32 8.92 27.12
N THR A 86 -22.12 10.23 26.92
CA THR A 86 -22.37 11.28 27.93
C THR A 86 -23.83 11.74 28.00
N ILE A 87 -24.69 11.30 27.06
CA ILE A 87 -26.11 11.64 27.04
C ILE A 87 -26.90 10.41 27.52
N ASP A 88 -27.17 10.43 28.83
CA ASP A 88 -28.26 9.79 29.58
C ASP A 88 -28.05 8.42 30.26
N PRO A 89 -28.34 8.40 31.58
CA PRO A 89 -29.33 7.46 32.08
C PRO A 89 -30.37 8.13 33.00
N THR A 90 -31.11 9.16 32.55
CA THR A 90 -32.40 9.48 33.19
C THR A 90 -33.32 10.27 32.28
N THR A 91 -34.13 9.57 31.45
CA THR A 91 -35.57 9.84 31.31
C THR A 91 -36.22 8.56 30.76
N LYS A 92 -36.26 7.51 31.59
CA LYS A 92 -37.43 6.62 31.57
C LYS A 92 -38.45 7.25 32.50
N GLN A 93 -39.41 8.01 31.97
CA GLN A 93 -40.75 8.07 32.55
C GLN A 93 -41.71 8.84 31.62
N CYS A 94 -42.75 8.12 31.19
CA CYS A 94 -44.08 8.60 30.80
C CYS A 94 -44.13 9.45 29.51
N GLU A 95 -45.06 9.29 28.57
CA GLU A 95 -46.44 8.83 28.66
C GLU A 95 -46.82 8.03 27.41
N SER A 96 -47.42 6.87 27.65
CA SER A 96 -48.48 6.32 26.83
C SER A 96 -49.69 7.25 26.88
N LEU A 97 -50.14 7.74 25.72
CA LEU A 97 -51.53 7.87 25.27
C LEU A 97 -51.55 8.29 23.80
#